data_AF-A0A1J3I7L6-F1
#
_entry.id   AF-A0A1J3I7L6-F1
#
_cell.length_a   1.000
_cell.length_b   1.000
_cell.length_c   1.000
_cell.angle_alpha   90.00
_cell.angle_beta   90.00
_cell.angle_gamma   90.00
#
_symmetry.space_group_name_H-M   'P 1'
#
loop_
_entity.id
_entity.type
_entity.pdbx_description
1 polymer ?
#
loop_
_entity_poly.entity_id
_entity_poly.type
_entity_poly.pdbx_seq_one_letter_code
_entity_poly.pdbx_strand_id
1 'polypeptide(L)'
;EFMIILCGLLANPRATVASMGILIQTTSLVYVFPSSLSLGVSTRISNELGAKRPAKARVSMIISLFCATALGLIAMVFTMLVRHRWGRLFSTDAEILELTSIALPIVGLCELGNCPQTTGCGVLRGCARPTLGANINLGSFYFVGMPVAILLGFVFKVGFPGLWIGLLAAQATCASLMLCALLRTDWAVQAERAEELTSQTSGKTPPLLPIVRTESRSEPGTEDMMR
;
A
#
# COMPACT_ATOMS: atom_id res chain seq x y z
N GLU A 1 10.74 6.26 8.08
CA GLU A 1 11.44 6.66 9.31
C GLU A 1 12.92 6.28 9.29
N PHE A 2 13.30 5.02 9.11
CA PHE A 2 14.73 4.62 9.04
C PHE A 2 15.56 5.42 8.04
N MET A 3 15.05 5.70 6.83
CA MET A 3 15.77 6.54 5.87
C MET A 3 16.01 7.97 6.37
N ILE A 4 15.09 8.56 7.14
CA ILE A 4 15.25 9.92 7.69
C ILE A 4 16.37 9.91 8.74
N ILE A 5 16.40 8.88 9.59
CA ILE A 5 17.46 8.70 10.60
C ILE A 5 18.82 8.55 9.90
N LEU A 6 18.90 7.72 8.85
CA LEU A 6 20.13 7.54 8.08
C LEU A 6 20.55 8.85 7.37
N CYS A 7 19.61 9.62 6.83
CA CYS A 7 19.87 10.95 6.27
C CYS A 7 20.43 11.93 7.31
N GLY A 8 19.97 11.84 8.56
CA GLY A 8 20.49 12.64 9.68
C GLY A 8 21.90 12.26 10.12
N LEU A 9 22.40 11.10 9.72
CA LEU A 9 23.75 10.61 10.01
C LEU A 9 24.76 10.94 8.88
N LEU A 10 24.30 11.51 7.75
CA LEU A 10 25.18 11.96 6.67
C LEU A 10 25.91 13.25 7.04
N ALA A 11 27.01 13.53 6.33
CA ALA A 11 27.86 14.70 6.56
C ALA A 11 27.12 16.05 6.48
N ASN A 12 26.03 16.14 5.69
CA ASN A 12 25.19 17.34 5.59
C ASN A 12 23.72 17.03 5.95
N PRO A 13 23.39 16.89 7.24
CA PRO A 13 22.11 16.34 7.68
C PRO A 13 20.94 17.31 7.46
N ARG A 14 21.17 18.63 7.52
CA ARG A 14 20.11 19.64 7.32
C ARG A 14 19.53 19.58 5.91
N ALA A 15 20.39 19.66 4.90
CA ALA A 15 19.96 19.62 3.50
C ALA A 15 19.33 18.26 3.16
N THR A 16 19.97 17.16 3.57
CA THR A 16 19.51 15.80 3.30
C THR A 16 18.14 15.51 3.92
N VAL A 17 17.91 15.89 5.18
CA VAL A 17 16.62 15.70 5.86
C VAL A 17 15.52 16.58 5.27
N ALA A 18 15.83 17.84 4.93
CA ALA A 18 14.87 18.73 4.27
C ALA A 18 14.45 18.20 2.89
N SER A 19 15.41 17.78 2.06
CA SER A 19 15.14 17.12 0.78
C SER A 19 14.33 15.85 0.95
N MET A 20 14.65 15.02 1.95
CA MET A 20 13.87 13.81 2.27
C MET A 20 12.42 14.14 2.62
N GLY A 21 12.19 15.20 3.40
CA GLY A 21 10.84 15.68 3.73
C GLY A 21 10.03 16.06 2.50
N ILE A 22 10.62 16.82 1.57
CA ILE A 22 9.99 17.19 0.29
C ILE A 22 9.63 15.93 -0.50
N LEU A 23 10.55 14.97 -0.60
CA LEU A 23 10.34 13.72 -1.34
C LEU A 23 9.23 12.88 -0.70
N ILE A 24 9.16 12.78 0.63
CA ILE A 24 8.09 12.06 1.33
C ILE A 24 6.71 12.68 1.05
N GLN A 25 6.60 14.01 1.07
CA GLN A 25 5.34 14.69 0.75
C GLN A 25 4.92 14.41 -0.70
N THR A 26 5.88 14.41 -1.61
CA THR A 26 5.66 14.10 -3.03
C THR A 26 5.19 12.67 -3.22
N THR A 27 5.89 11.71 -2.62
CA THR A 27 5.54 10.29 -2.66
C THR A 27 4.17 10.06 -2.03
N SER A 28 3.84 10.71 -0.92
CA SER A 28 2.54 10.57 -0.27
C SER A 28 1.40 11.02 -1.18
N LEU A 29 1.57 12.12 -1.92
CA LEU A 29 0.59 12.58 -2.91
C LEU A 29 0.40 11.56 -4.03
N VAL A 30 1.51 11.04 -4.57
CA VAL A 30 1.49 10.02 -5.64
C VAL A 30 0.87 8.70 -5.15
N TYR A 31 1.12 8.34 -3.89
CA TYR A 31 0.70 7.08 -3.30
C TYR A 31 -0.82 6.98 -3.06
N VAL A 32 -1.56 8.09 -3.10
CA VAL A 32 -3.03 8.09 -3.00
C VAL A 32 -3.67 7.24 -4.11
N PHE A 33 -3.13 7.31 -5.33
CA PHE A 33 -3.64 6.58 -6.49
C PHE A 33 -3.49 5.05 -6.36
N PRO A 34 -2.27 4.49 -6.15
CA PRO A 34 -2.10 3.06 -5.96
C PRO A 34 -2.78 2.54 -4.69
N SER A 35 -2.84 3.33 -3.62
CA SER A 35 -3.59 2.97 -2.41
C SER A 35 -5.09 2.78 -2.70
N SER A 36 -5.70 3.73 -3.41
CA SER A 36 -7.10 3.66 -3.82
C SER A 36 -7.38 2.46 -4.73
N LEU A 37 -6.49 2.22 -5.71
CA LEU A 37 -6.56 1.03 -6.56
C LEU A 37 -6.49 -0.25 -5.72
N SER A 38 -5.52 -0.34 -4.81
CA SER A 38 -5.31 -1.50 -3.94
C SER A 38 -6.54 -1.84 -3.10
N LEU A 39 -7.22 -0.83 -2.54
CA LEU A 39 -8.47 -0.99 -1.80
C LEU A 39 -9.60 -1.50 -2.70
N GLY A 40 -9.80 -0.88 -3.86
CA GLY A 40 -10.85 -1.29 -4.81
C GLY A 40 -10.66 -2.73 -5.30
N VAL A 41 -9.41 -3.13 -5.52
CA VAL A 41 -9.04 -4.47 -5.98
C VAL A 41 -9.23 -5.51 -4.87
N SER A 42 -8.87 -5.16 -3.63
CA SER A 42 -9.13 -6.02 -2.47
C SER A 42 -10.63 -6.35 -2.39
N THR A 43 -11.50 -5.33 -2.44
CA THR A 43 -12.96 -5.52 -2.39
C THR A 43 -13.47 -6.37 -3.57
N ARG A 44 -13.01 -6.08 -4.79
CA ARG A 44 -13.44 -6.83 -5.98
C ARG A 44 -13.03 -8.30 -5.92
N ILE A 45 -11.82 -8.59 -5.50
CA ILE A 45 -11.32 -9.96 -5.38
C ILE A 45 -12.04 -10.71 -4.26
N SER A 46 -12.27 -10.08 -3.10
CA SER A 46 -13.05 -10.68 -2.03
C SER A 46 -14.47 -11.04 -2.49
N ASN A 47 -15.14 -10.15 -3.23
CA ASN A 47 -16.49 -10.40 -3.74
C ASN A 47 -16.52 -11.54 -4.77
N GLU A 48 -15.58 -11.58 -5.72
CA GLU A 48 -15.53 -12.64 -6.73
C GLU A 48 -15.15 -14.01 -6.12
N LEU A 49 -14.27 -14.03 -5.11
CA LEU A 49 -13.94 -15.25 -4.37
C LEU A 49 -15.14 -15.74 -3.55
N GLY A 50 -15.83 -14.84 -2.84
CA GLY A 50 -17.05 -15.17 -2.09
C GLY A 50 -18.20 -15.65 -2.98
N ALA A 51 -18.26 -15.18 -4.23
CA ALA A 51 -19.23 -15.65 -5.24
C ALA A 51 -18.82 -16.97 -5.93
N LYS A 52 -17.75 -17.65 -5.48
CA LYS A 52 -17.17 -18.85 -6.09
C LYS A 52 -16.76 -18.67 -7.56
N ARG A 53 -16.23 -17.50 -7.91
CA ARG A 53 -15.79 -17.16 -9.29
C ARG A 53 -14.27 -16.95 -9.35
N PRO A 54 -13.44 -17.98 -9.12
CA PRO A 54 -11.98 -17.87 -9.07
C PRO A 54 -11.36 -17.35 -10.37
N ALA A 55 -11.94 -17.70 -11.53
CA ALA A 55 -11.48 -17.20 -12.83
C ALA A 55 -11.63 -15.67 -12.96
N LYS A 56 -12.74 -15.09 -12.47
CA LYS A 56 -12.96 -13.64 -12.48
C LYS A 56 -12.05 -12.92 -11.49
N ALA A 57 -11.81 -13.52 -10.33
CA ALA A 57 -10.84 -13.01 -9.36
C ALA A 57 -9.42 -12.93 -9.96
N ARG A 58 -8.98 -13.96 -10.69
CA ARG A 58 -7.71 -13.96 -11.42
C ARG A 58 -7.62 -12.86 -12.47
N VAL A 59 -8.67 -12.70 -13.29
CA VAL A 59 -8.72 -11.64 -14.31
C VAL A 59 -8.69 -10.26 -13.66
N SER A 60 -9.43 -10.07 -12.56
CA SER A 60 -9.39 -8.83 -11.79
C SER A 60 -7.98 -8.51 -11.33
N MET A 61 -7.26 -9.47 -10.73
CA MET A 61 -5.86 -9.27 -10.34
C MET A 61 -5.00 -8.82 -11.53
N ILE A 62 -5.09 -9.51 -12.68
CA ILE A 62 -4.25 -9.22 -13.84
C ILE A 62 -4.51 -7.79 -14.34
N ILE A 63 -5.78 -7.42 -14.55
CA ILE A 63 -6.16 -6.06 -14.98
C ILE A 63 -5.62 -5.02 -14.00
N SER A 64 -5.76 -5.28 -12.69
CA SER A 64 -5.28 -4.39 -11.65
C SER A 64 -3.78 -4.22 -11.64
N LEU A 65 -3.01 -5.28 -11.90
CA LEU A 65 -1.55 -5.19 -12.03
C LEU A 65 -1.15 -4.35 -13.25
N PHE A 66 -1.86 -4.47 -14.37
CA PHE A 66 -1.65 -3.61 -15.54
C PHE A 66 -1.96 -2.14 -15.21
N CYS A 67 -3.10 -1.85 -14.57
CA CYS A 67 -3.43 -0.51 -14.11
C CYS A 67 -2.40 0.05 -13.13
N ALA A 68 -1.92 -0.76 -12.19
CA ALA A 68 -0.90 -0.37 -11.22
C ALA A 68 0.44 -0.02 -11.90
N THR A 69 0.83 -0.82 -12.91
CA THR A 69 2.04 -0.57 -13.69
C THR A 69 1.92 0.72 -14.50
N ALA A 70 0.76 0.96 -15.12
CA ALA A 70 0.48 2.19 -15.85
C ALA A 70 0.52 3.42 -14.92
N LEU A 71 -0.08 3.33 -13.73
CA LEU A 71 0.00 4.39 -12.71
C LEU A 71 1.45 4.64 -12.26
N GLY A 72 2.24 3.58 -12.05
CA GLY A 72 3.65 3.69 -11.73
C GLY A 72 4.46 4.38 -12.82
N LEU A 73 4.19 4.08 -14.10
CA LEU A 73 4.81 4.76 -15.24
C LEU A 73 4.42 6.24 -15.29
N ILE A 74 3.15 6.57 -15.08
CA ILE A 74 2.68 7.96 -15.04
C ILE A 74 3.36 8.72 -13.89
N ALA A 75 3.46 8.11 -12.71
CA ALA A 75 4.16 8.67 -11.56
C ALA A 75 5.66 8.90 -11.82
N MET A 76 6.31 7.95 -12.49
CA MET A 76 7.72 8.06 -12.89
C MET A 76 7.92 9.21 -13.88
N VAL A 77 7.08 9.31 -14.91
CA VAL A 77 7.15 10.41 -15.89
C VAL A 77 6.88 11.76 -15.20
N PHE A 78 5.87 11.82 -14.34
CA PHE A 78 5.54 13.03 -13.58
C PHE A 78 6.73 13.50 -12.73
N THR A 79 7.30 12.62 -11.91
CA THR A 79 8.45 12.94 -11.05
C THR A 79 9.69 13.34 -11.86
N MET A 80 9.94 12.73 -13.02
CA MET A 80 11.03 13.13 -13.91
C MET A 80 10.83 14.52 -14.52
N LEU A 81 9.62 14.84 -14.98
CA LEU A 81 9.32 16.14 -15.60
C LEU A 81 9.40 17.28 -14.59
N VAL A 82 8.91 17.04 -13.39
CA VAL A 82 8.80 18.04 -12.33
C VAL A 82 10.11 18.23 -11.55
N ARG A 83 11.13 17.37 -11.77
CA ARG A 83 12.36 17.29 -10.94
C ARG A 83 13.07 18.61 -10.63
N HIS A 84 13.11 19.54 -11.60
CA HIS A 84 13.81 20.83 -11.47
C HIS A 84 12.95 21.94 -10.87
N ARG A 85 11.62 21.82 -10.97
CA ARG A 85 10.67 22.85 -10.52
C ARG A 85 10.07 22.52 -9.16
N TRP A 86 9.97 21.25 -8.81
CA TRP A 86 9.34 20.81 -7.57
C TRP A 86 10.03 21.35 -6.33
N GLY A 87 11.35 21.18 -6.25
CA GLY A 87 12.13 21.63 -5.09
C GLY A 87 11.96 23.13 -4.82
N ARG A 88 11.80 23.93 -5.88
CA ARG A 88 11.64 25.39 -5.79
C ARG A 88 10.32 25.83 -5.17
N LEU A 89 9.31 24.93 -5.10
CA LEU A 89 8.05 25.21 -4.40
C LEU A 89 8.21 25.11 -2.88
N PHE A 90 9.20 24.37 -2.39
CA PHE A 90 9.39 24.09 -0.97
C PHE A 90 10.60 24.81 -0.37
N SER A 91 11.65 25.06 -1.16
CA SER A 91 12.88 25.69 -0.69
C SER A 91 13.56 26.52 -1.77
N THR A 92 14.30 27.53 -1.33
CA THR A 92 15.17 28.38 -2.17
C THR A 92 16.65 27.99 -2.02
N ASP A 93 16.97 27.05 -1.12
CA ASP A 93 18.34 26.61 -0.86
C ASP A 93 18.87 25.74 -2.00
N ALA A 94 19.99 26.16 -2.60
CA ALA A 94 20.58 25.49 -3.76
C ALA A 94 20.96 24.04 -3.48
N GLU A 95 21.44 23.72 -2.27
CA GLU A 95 21.87 22.36 -1.91
C GLU A 95 20.66 21.43 -1.81
N ILE A 96 19.56 21.90 -1.20
CA ILE A 96 18.31 21.14 -1.11
C ILE A 96 17.73 20.89 -2.51
N LEU A 97 17.79 21.89 -3.39
CA LEU A 97 17.30 21.80 -4.77
C LEU A 97 18.07 20.76 -5.59
N GLU A 98 19.41 20.75 -5.47
CA GLU A 98 20.27 19.81 -6.17
C GLU A 98 20.01 18.36 -5.72
N LEU A 99 20.02 18.12 -4.40
CA LEU A 99 19.75 16.80 -3.82
C LEU A 99 18.36 16.28 -4.22
N THR A 100 17.35 17.16 -4.20
CA THR A 100 15.97 16.83 -4.59
C THR A 100 15.90 16.45 -6.07
N SER A 101 16.55 17.22 -6.96
CA SER A 101 16.57 16.96 -8.40
C SER A 101 17.25 15.64 -8.78
N ILE A 102 18.31 15.25 -8.04
CA ILE A 102 19.00 13.96 -8.22
C ILE A 102 18.14 12.79 -7.71
N ALA A 103 17.44 12.96 -6.59
CA ALA A 103 16.66 11.89 -5.98
C ALA A 103 15.30 11.64 -6.67
N LEU A 104 14.65 12.67 -7.21
CA LEU A 104 13.33 12.56 -7.86
C LEU A 104 13.24 11.47 -8.95
N PRO A 105 14.21 11.34 -9.88
CA PRO A 105 14.22 10.24 -10.83
C PRO A 105 14.31 8.86 -10.17
N ILE A 106 15.09 8.73 -9.08
CA ILE A 106 15.22 7.48 -8.32
C ILE A 106 13.92 7.16 -7.60
N VAL A 107 13.23 8.17 -7.06
CA VAL A 107 11.88 8.04 -6.49
C VAL A 107 10.89 7.59 -7.55
N GLY A 108 10.90 8.19 -8.74
CA GLY A 108 10.05 7.76 -9.85
C GLY A 108 10.24 6.28 -10.21
N LEU A 109 11.49 5.82 -10.23
CA LEU A 109 11.81 4.39 -10.42
C LEU A 109 11.34 3.52 -9.25
N CYS A 110 11.42 4.01 -8.00
CA CYS A 110 10.89 3.30 -6.84
C CYS A 110 9.35 3.17 -6.95
N GLU A 111 8.66 4.22 -7.38
CA GLU A 111 7.20 4.23 -7.54
C GLU A 111 6.72 3.24 -8.60
N LEU A 112 7.53 2.99 -9.64
CA LEU A 112 7.26 1.97 -10.64
C LEU A 112 7.14 0.57 -10.03
N GLY A 113 7.95 0.25 -9.02
CA GLY A 113 7.85 -1.02 -8.26
C GLY A 113 6.81 -0.98 -7.14
N ASN A 114 6.68 0.17 -6.48
CA ASN A 114 5.77 0.39 -5.35
C ASN A 114 4.29 0.22 -5.76
N CYS A 115 3.90 0.71 -6.94
CA CYS A 115 2.52 0.64 -7.41
C CYS A 115 2.02 -0.82 -7.60
N PRO A 116 2.73 -1.69 -8.35
CA PRO A 116 2.40 -3.12 -8.42
C PRO A 116 2.47 -3.83 -7.07
N GLN A 117 3.48 -3.53 -6.24
CA GLN A 117 3.61 -4.12 -4.90
C GLN A 117 2.39 -3.79 -4.01
N THR A 118 1.99 -2.52 -3.96
CA THR A 118 0.83 -2.04 -3.19
C THR A 118 -0.47 -2.68 -3.66
N THR A 119 -0.62 -2.81 -4.98
CA THR A 119 -1.78 -3.50 -5.57
C THR A 119 -1.76 -4.98 -5.23
N GLY A 120 -0.60 -5.63 -5.27
CA GLY A 120 -0.42 -7.02 -4.86
C GLY A 120 -0.75 -7.28 -3.39
N CYS A 121 -0.36 -6.36 -2.49
CA CYS A 121 -0.82 -6.38 -1.11
C CYS A 121 -2.35 -6.29 -1.00
N GLY A 122 -3.00 -5.48 -1.84
CA GLY A 122 -4.45 -5.40 -1.94
C GLY A 122 -5.09 -6.72 -2.40
N VAL A 123 -4.49 -7.38 -3.38
CA VAL A 123 -4.93 -8.70 -3.85
C VAL A 123 -4.80 -9.74 -2.73
N LEU A 124 -3.65 -9.81 -2.06
CA LEU A 124 -3.44 -10.74 -0.96
C LEU A 124 -4.39 -10.48 0.22
N ARG A 125 -4.67 -9.21 0.54
CA ARG A 125 -5.71 -8.83 1.51
C ARG A 125 -7.08 -9.33 1.06
N GLY A 126 -7.42 -9.15 -0.21
CA GLY A 126 -8.67 -9.62 -0.80
C GLY A 126 -8.86 -11.15 -0.71
N CYS A 127 -7.76 -11.90 -0.78
CA CYS A 127 -7.71 -13.35 -0.60
C CYS A 127 -7.61 -13.81 0.88
N ALA A 128 -7.75 -12.90 1.86
CA ALA A 128 -7.56 -13.18 3.29
C ALA A 128 -6.15 -13.72 3.65
N ARG A 129 -5.11 -13.29 2.91
CA ARG A 129 -3.69 -13.65 3.13
C ARG A 129 -2.78 -12.42 3.34
N PRO A 130 -3.13 -11.46 4.21
CA PRO A 130 -2.31 -10.26 4.42
C PRO A 130 -0.90 -10.56 4.97
N THR A 131 -0.76 -11.65 5.73
CA THR A 131 0.51 -12.05 6.37
C THR A 131 1.61 -12.36 5.36
N LEU A 132 1.26 -12.94 4.20
CA LEU A 132 2.23 -13.23 3.14
C LEU A 132 2.81 -11.92 2.58
N GLY A 133 1.97 -10.91 2.34
CA GLY A 133 2.42 -9.61 1.85
C GLY A 133 3.30 -8.89 2.88
N ALA A 134 2.92 -8.95 4.16
CA ALA A 134 3.71 -8.38 5.25
C ALA A 134 5.10 -9.03 5.35
N ASN A 135 5.18 -10.36 5.27
CA ASN A 135 6.45 -11.08 5.33
C ASN A 135 7.37 -10.76 4.14
N ILE A 136 6.81 -10.66 2.92
CA ILE A 136 7.57 -10.27 1.72
C ILE A 136 8.12 -8.85 1.88
N ASN A 137 7.30 -7.92 2.39
CA ASN A 137 7.71 -6.53 2.61
C ASN A 137 8.83 -6.43 3.65
N LEU A 138 8.63 -7.02 4.83
CA LEU A 138 9.64 -7.04 5.89
C LEU A 138 10.94 -7.69 5.40
N GLY A 139 10.84 -8.85 4.74
CA GLY A 139 12.02 -9.55 4.23
C GLY A 139 12.82 -8.69 3.24
N SER A 140 12.14 -8.06 2.28
CA SER A 140 12.79 -7.27 1.24
C SER A 140 13.46 -6.01 1.80
N PHE A 141 12.79 -5.30 2.70
CA PHE A 141 13.32 -4.05 3.27
C PHE A 141 14.46 -4.29 4.27
N TYR A 142 14.37 -5.32 5.10
CA TYR A 142 15.37 -5.57 6.14
C TYR A 142 16.57 -6.38 5.63
N PHE A 143 16.36 -7.43 4.82
CA PHE A 143 17.47 -8.29 4.35
C PHE A 143 18.16 -7.79 3.09
N VAL A 144 17.50 -6.96 2.27
CA VAL A 144 18.09 -6.43 1.03
C VAL A 144 18.23 -4.92 1.10
N GLY A 145 17.15 -4.20 1.38
CA GLY A 145 17.13 -2.74 1.37
C GLY A 145 18.13 -2.11 2.35
N MET A 146 18.06 -2.50 3.62
CA MET A 146 18.91 -1.96 4.67
C MET A 146 20.42 -2.19 4.41
N PRO A 147 20.91 -3.41 4.14
CA PRO A 147 22.34 -3.62 3.90
C PRO A 147 22.82 -2.88 2.64
N VAL A 148 22.04 -2.86 1.55
CA VAL A 148 22.41 -2.12 0.34
C VAL A 148 22.47 -0.62 0.62
N ALA A 149 21.48 -0.06 1.33
CA ALA A 149 21.46 1.35 1.70
C ALA A 149 22.66 1.74 2.57
N ILE A 150 23.02 0.91 3.57
CA ILE A 150 24.17 1.18 4.46
C ILE A 150 25.49 1.07 3.68
N LEU A 151 25.65 0.04 2.86
CA LEU A 151 26.85 -0.15 2.04
C LEU A 151 27.05 1.02 1.08
N LEU A 152 26.03 1.38 0.29
CA LEU A 152 26.16 2.47 -0.68
C LEU A 152 26.25 3.84 0.01
N GLY A 153 25.44 4.09 1.03
CA GLY A 153 25.39 5.36 1.73
C GLY A 153 26.67 5.68 2.49
N PHE A 154 27.18 4.73 3.27
CA PHE A 154 28.28 4.96 4.23
C PHE A 154 29.62 4.33 3.82
N VAL A 155 29.61 3.10 3.29
CA VAL A 155 30.87 2.39 2.96
C VAL A 155 31.46 2.89 1.64
N PHE A 156 30.64 2.92 0.58
CA PHE A 156 31.04 3.46 -0.73
C PHE A 156 30.96 4.98 -0.80
N LYS A 157 30.51 5.65 0.27
CA LYS A 157 30.39 7.11 0.39
C LYS A 157 29.60 7.76 -0.76
N VAL A 158 28.63 7.04 -1.33
CA VAL A 158 27.70 7.58 -2.34
C VAL A 158 26.74 8.58 -1.69
N GLY A 159 26.55 8.51 -0.37
CA GLY A 159 25.74 9.47 0.39
C GLY A 159 24.25 9.33 0.09
N PHE A 160 23.58 10.47 -0.13
CA PHE A 160 22.11 10.53 -0.22
C PHE A 160 21.53 9.70 -1.38
N PRO A 161 22.06 9.76 -2.62
CA PRO A 161 21.60 8.88 -3.70
C PRO A 161 21.80 7.39 -3.38
N GLY A 162 22.85 7.03 -2.63
CA GLY A 162 23.12 5.66 -2.23
C GLY A 162 22.01 5.06 -1.35
N LEU A 163 21.43 5.87 -0.45
CA LEU A 163 20.28 5.48 0.36
C LEU A 163 19.04 5.21 -0.50
N TRP A 164 18.79 6.05 -1.50
CA TRP A 164 17.67 5.86 -2.44
C TRP A 164 17.85 4.66 -3.36
N ILE A 165 19.08 4.33 -3.76
CA ILE A 165 19.37 3.10 -4.52
C ILE A 165 19.11 1.87 -3.64
N GLY A 166 19.45 1.92 -2.35
CA GLY A 166 19.09 0.85 -1.40
C GLY A 166 17.57 0.65 -1.28
N LEU A 167 16.82 1.75 -1.24
CA LEU A 167 15.35 1.70 -1.30
C LEU A 167 14.85 1.08 -2.61
N LEU A 168 15.42 1.49 -3.74
CA LEU A 168 15.06 0.94 -5.06
C LEU A 168 15.29 -0.57 -5.12
N ALA A 169 16.42 -1.05 -4.60
CA ALA A 169 16.73 -2.48 -4.53
C ALA A 169 15.71 -3.25 -3.66
N ALA A 170 15.30 -2.67 -2.53
CA ALA A 170 14.25 -3.23 -1.67
C ALA A 170 12.93 -3.35 -2.42
N GLN A 171 12.53 -2.27 -3.12
CA GLN A 171 11.29 -2.21 -3.88
C GLN A 171 11.27 -3.19 -5.05
N ALA A 172 12.36 -3.29 -5.80
CA ALA A 172 12.51 -4.24 -6.89
C ALA A 172 12.40 -5.70 -6.42
N THR A 173 13.05 -6.02 -5.30
CA THR A 173 12.95 -7.34 -4.66
C THR A 173 11.53 -7.62 -4.19
N CYS A 174 10.91 -6.65 -3.50
CA CYS A 174 9.56 -6.80 -2.97
C CYS A 174 8.54 -7.00 -4.10
N ALA A 175 8.59 -6.18 -5.15
CA ALA A 175 7.72 -6.28 -6.31
C ALA A 175 7.88 -7.63 -7.03
N SER A 176 9.11 -8.12 -7.18
CA SER A 176 9.40 -9.42 -7.82
C SER A 176 8.85 -10.60 -7.01
N LEU A 177 9.07 -10.60 -5.70
CA LEU A 177 8.55 -11.64 -4.80
C LEU A 177 7.03 -11.60 -4.70
N MET A 178 6.44 -10.40 -4.64
CA MET A 178 4.99 -10.20 -4.65
C MET A 178 4.39 -10.74 -5.95
N LEU A 179 4.95 -10.38 -7.09
CA LEU A 179 4.49 -10.86 -8.39
C LEU A 179 4.62 -12.39 -8.49
N CYS A 180 5.73 -12.96 -8.03
CA CYS A 180 5.91 -14.42 -7.97
C CYS A 180 4.82 -15.09 -7.10
N ALA A 181 4.55 -14.56 -5.90
CA ALA A 181 3.52 -15.08 -5.00
C ALA A 181 2.12 -15.02 -5.64
N LEU A 182 1.80 -13.92 -6.32
CA LEU A 182 0.54 -13.74 -7.04
C LEU A 182 0.38 -14.71 -8.22
N LEU A 183 1.44 -14.90 -9.01
CA LEU A 183 1.43 -15.83 -10.15
C LEU A 183 1.33 -17.30 -9.70
N ARG A 184 1.89 -17.63 -8.52
CA ARG A 184 1.79 -18.95 -7.89
C ARG A 184 0.50 -19.17 -7.09
N THR A 185 -0.37 -18.17 -7.02
CA THR A 185 -1.61 -18.30 -6.25
C THR A 185 -2.60 -19.19 -6.99
N ASP A 186 -2.97 -20.30 -6.35
CA ASP A 186 -4.05 -21.16 -6.80
C ASP A 186 -5.40 -20.54 -6.42
N TRP A 187 -6.12 -20.08 -7.43
CA TRP A 187 -7.41 -19.40 -7.30
C TRP A 187 -8.54 -20.34 -6.88
N ALA A 188 -8.47 -21.63 -7.23
CA ALA A 188 -9.47 -22.61 -6.82
C ALA A 188 -9.38 -22.83 -5.29
N VAL A 189 -8.16 -23.03 -4.79
CA VAL A 189 -7.90 -23.14 -3.34
C VAL A 189 -8.29 -21.86 -2.60
N GLN A 190 -8.11 -20.67 -3.20
CA GLN A 190 -8.56 -19.44 -2.55
C GLN A 190 -10.08 -19.31 -2.49
N ALA A 191 -10.81 -19.82 -3.49
CA ALA A 191 -12.28 -19.80 -3.48
C ALA A 191 -12.84 -20.77 -2.43
N GLU A 192 -12.26 -21.96 -2.30
CA GLU A 192 -12.61 -22.93 -1.26
C GLU A 192 -12.36 -22.35 0.14
N ARG A 193 -11.18 -21.76 0.36
CA ARG A 193 -10.86 -21.09 1.62
C ARG A 193 -11.82 -19.94 1.96
N ALA A 194 -12.26 -19.17 0.95
CA ALA A 194 -13.24 -18.10 1.17
C ALA A 194 -14.58 -18.66 1.68
N GLU A 195 -15.02 -19.80 1.12
CA GLU A 195 -16.22 -20.50 1.57
C GLU A 195 -16.10 -21.02 3.01
N GLU A 196 -14.96 -21.63 3.37
CA GLU A 196 -14.69 -22.10 4.74
C GLU A 196 -14.77 -20.96 5.75
N LEU A 197 -14.16 -19.81 5.44
CA LEU A 197 -14.16 -18.63 6.31
C LEU A 197 -15.59 -18.07 6.53
N THR A 198 -16.42 -18.07 5.49
CA THR A 198 -17.83 -17.65 5.62
C THR A 198 -18.69 -18.65 6.39
N SER A 199 -18.46 -19.95 6.20
CA SER A 199 -19.21 -21.02 6.89
C SER A 199 -18.94 -21.05 8.40
N GLN A 200 -17.70 -20.85 8.83
CA GLN A 200 -17.34 -20.76 10.24
C GLN A 200 -17.96 -19.54 10.95
N THR A 201 -18.22 -18.47 10.20
CA THR A 201 -18.89 -17.26 10.73
C THR A 201 -20.39 -17.52 10.93
N SER A 202 -21.04 -18.22 10.01
CA SER A 202 -22.47 -18.57 10.09
C SER A 202 -22.79 -19.47 11.29
N GLY A 203 -21.88 -20.40 11.63
CA GLY A 203 -21.99 -21.27 12.81
C GLY A 203 -21.82 -20.58 14.16
N LYS A 204 -21.45 -19.29 14.19
CA LYS A 204 -21.29 -18.47 15.41
C LYS A 204 -22.39 -17.41 15.60
N THR A 205 -23.48 -17.47 14.82
CA THR A 205 -24.62 -16.57 15.00
C THR A 205 -25.25 -16.83 16.37
N PRO A 206 -25.24 -15.87 17.33
CA PRO A 206 -26.04 -16.02 18.55
C PRO A 206 -27.51 -16.19 18.15
N PRO A 207 -28.32 -16.97 18.89
CA PRO A 207 -29.72 -17.15 18.55
C PRO A 207 -30.36 -15.78 18.33
N LEU A 208 -31.02 -15.59 17.17
CA LEU A 208 -31.76 -14.36 16.90
C LEU A 208 -32.70 -14.12 18.08
N LEU A 209 -32.46 -13.03 18.82
CA LEU A 209 -33.31 -12.62 19.93
C LEU A 209 -34.76 -12.60 19.42
N PRO A 210 -35.70 -13.25 20.12
CA PRO A 210 -37.10 -13.23 19.71
C PRO A 210 -37.54 -11.79 19.62
N ILE A 211 -38.05 -11.38 18.46
CA ILE A 211 -38.70 -10.09 18.28
C ILE A 211 -39.88 -10.09 19.24
N VAL A 212 -39.72 -9.41 20.38
CA VAL A 212 -40.82 -9.11 21.29
C VAL A 212 -41.79 -8.26 20.48
N ARG A 213 -42.88 -8.87 20.02
CA ARG A 213 -44.05 -8.12 19.55
C ARG A 213 -44.54 -7.33 20.75
N THR A 214 -44.28 -6.03 20.77
CA THR A 214 -44.99 -5.11 21.63
C THR A 214 -46.44 -5.16 21.17
N GLU A 215 -47.28 -5.94 21.86
CA GLU A 215 -48.72 -5.81 21.72
C GLU A 215 -49.09 -4.36 21.98
N SER A 216 -49.79 -3.76 21.02
CA SER A 216 -50.40 -2.46 21.12
C SER A 216 -51.36 -2.46 22.30
N ARG A 217 -50.90 -1.95 23.46
CA ARG A 217 -51.76 -1.65 24.59
C ARG A 217 -52.62 -0.45 24.17
N SER A 218 -53.87 -0.75 23.83
CA SER A 218 -54.95 0.22 23.70
C SER A 218 -55.02 1.07 24.96
N GLU A 219 -54.89 2.38 24.81
CA GLU A 219 -55.22 3.34 25.87
C GLU A 219 -56.72 3.22 26.17
N PRO A 220 -57.14 3.00 27.43
CA PRO A 220 -58.51 3.25 27.82
C PRO A 220 -58.70 4.75 28.06
N GLY A 221 -59.82 5.24 27.53
CA GLY A 221 -60.17 6.64 27.44
C GLY A 221 -60.25 7.39 28.77
N THR A 222 -60.03 8.68 28.63
CA THR A 222 -60.62 9.77 29.38
C THR A 222 -62.02 9.42 29.87
N GLU A 223 -62.22 9.33 31.19
CA GLU A 223 -63.40 9.77 31.95
C GLU A 223 -63.23 9.30 33.41
N ASP A 224 -63.81 10.06 34.33
CA ASP A 224 -63.73 9.96 35.80
C ASP A 224 -62.44 10.45 36.49
N MET A 225 -62.47 11.27 37.54
CA MET A 225 -63.57 11.91 38.25
C MET A 225 -62.95 12.90 39.25
N MET A 226 -63.42 14.13 39.15
CA MET A 226 -63.58 15.12 40.22
C MET A 226 -63.50 14.54 41.64
N ARG A 227 -62.40 14.79 42.36
CA ARG A 227 -62.33 14.94 43.83
C ARG A 227 -60.98 15.49 44.28
#